data_AF-A0A8K0L0E7-F1
#
_entry.id   AF-A0A8K0L0E7-F1
#
_cell.length_a   1.000
_cell.length_b   1.000
_cell.length_c   1.000
_cell.angle_alpha   90.00
_cell.angle_beta   90.00
_cell.angle_gamma   90.00
#
_symmetry.space_group_name_H-M   'P 1'
#
loop_
_entity.id
_entity.type
_entity.pdbx_description
1 polymer ?
#
loop_
_entity_poly.entity_id
_entity_poly.type
_entity_poly.pdbx_seq_one_letter_code
_entity_poly.pdbx_strand_id
1 'polypeptide(L)'
;MQNPEQSTEPGYKVTCKALDQQDNTPLSFASSLPLPYSPPPTASMSSEADLRAQVSDLTGQMEDTASQQTSAKVITGSCLCKKVSYKATGAPLFNTICHCYNCRKAGGGSIQSSSVYMTTQIEVSGADNLTTYADTAVDSGTHFNRRFCSSCGSPVLGQSPMAEQFTAINAGSLDEGYVNEWTPSVEQYLQTKAGFMPRLVGEGEGARFVRSMVGEKAE
;
A
#
# COMPACT_ATOMS: atom_id res chain seq x y z
N MET A 1 1.19 16.34 -56.45
CA MET A 1 1.68 16.62 -55.08
C MET A 1 0.59 17.41 -54.37
N GLN A 2 -0.38 16.71 -53.80
CA GLN A 2 -1.47 17.30 -53.01
C GLN A 2 -1.14 17.09 -51.55
N ASN A 3 -1.13 18.20 -50.80
CA ASN A 3 -1.05 18.20 -49.35
C ASN A 3 -2.33 18.87 -48.85
N PRO A 4 -3.27 18.13 -48.23
CA PRO A 4 -4.33 18.74 -47.46
C PRO A 4 -4.18 18.43 -45.96
N GLU A 5 -4.51 19.46 -45.19
CA GLU A 5 -5.17 19.40 -43.89
C GLU A 5 -4.32 19.15 -42.64
N GLN A 6 -4.02 20.27 -42.00
CA GLN A 6 -3.77 20.39 -40.57
C GLN A 6 -5.00 19.85 -39.81
N SER A 7 -4.85 18.71 -39.13
CA SER A 7 -5.82 18.23 -38.16
C SER A 7 -5.61 18.94 -36.81
N THR A 8 -6.62 19.70 -36.40
CA THR A 8 -6.74 20.25 -35.06
C THR A 8 -7.24 19.17 -34.11
N GLU A 9 -6.41 18.73 -33.15
CA GLU A 9 -6.89 17.89 -32.04
C GLU A 9 -7.59 18.76 -30.96
N PRO A 10 -8.68 18.26 -30.36
CA PRO A 10 -9.36 18.97 -29.28
C PRO A 10 -8.54 18.90 -27.99
N GLY A 11 -7.99 20.05 -27.58
CA GLY A 11 -7.30 20.20 -26.31
C GLY A 11 -8.21 19.90 -25.12
N TYR A 12 -7.88 18.86 -24.38
CA TYR A 12 -8.48 18.54 -23.09
C TYR A 12 -8.05 19.59 -22.06
N LYS A 13 -8.87 20.62 -21.85
CA LYS A 13 -8.69 21.62 -20.79
C LYS A 13 -9.17 21.04 -19.46
N VAL A 14 -8.25 20.51 -18.65
CA VAL A 14 -8.50 20.29 -17.22
C VAL A 14 -8.58 21.66 -16.56
N THR A 15 -9.78 22.09 -16.20
CA THR A 15 -9.97 23.25 -15.32
C THR A 15 -10.07 22.74 -13.89
N CYS A 16 -9.05 23.01 -13.08
CA CYS A 16 -9.15 22.85 -11.64
C CYS A 16 -10.18 23.87 -11.15
N LYS A 17 -11.41 23.43 -10.84
CA LYS A 17 -12.31 24.22 -10.01
C LYS A 17 -11.71 24.28 -8.60
N ALA A 18 -11.46 25.50 -8.13
CA ALA A 18 -11.18 25.76 -6.73
C ALA A 18 -12.36 25.23 -5.90
N LEU A 19 -12.07 24.37 -4.91
CA LEU A 19 -13.05 23.96 -3.91
C LEU A 19 -13.08 25.05 -2.84
N ASP A 20 -14.25 25.69 -2.71
CA ASP A 20 -14.54 26.68 -1.68
C ASP A 20 -14.39 26.11 -0.28
N GLN A 21 -13.71 26.88 0.57
CA GLN A 21 -13.48 26.62 1.98
C GLN A 21 -14.75 26.91 2.80
N GLN A 22 -15.64 25.94 3.01
CA GLN A 22 -16.68 26.05 4.04
C GLN A 22 -17.00 24.67 4.64
N ASP A 23 -16.55 24.45 5.87
CA ASP A 23 -17.33 23.89 7.00
C ASP A 23 -16.39 23.51 8.14
N ASN A 24 -16.02 24.54 8.92
CA ASN A 24 -15.25 24.40 10.15
C ASN A 24 -16.21 24.52 11.35
N THR A 25 -16.93 23.45 11.64
CA THR A 25 -17.80 23.34 12.82
C THR A 25 -17.11 22.49 13.90
N PRO A 26 -16.92 23.00 15.13
CA PRO A 26 -16.26 22.25 16.20
C PRO A 26 -17.21 21.17 16.75
N LEU A 27 -16.79 19.91 16.68
CA LEU A 27 -17.47 18.80 17.35
C LEU A 27 -17.32 18.96 18.87
N SER A 28 -18.44 19.15 19.56
CA SER A 28 -18.53 19.24 21.02
C SER A 28 -18.23 17.88 21.66
N PHE A 29 -17.25 17.84 22.57
CA PHE A 29 -16.98 16.69 23.43
C PHE A 29 -18.10 16.53 24.46
N ALA A 30 -18.91 15.49 24.30
CA ALA A 30 -19.81 15.02 25.35
C ALA A 30 -19.03 14.04 26.26
N SER A 31 -18.65 14.55 27.43
CA SER A 31 -18.23 13.76 28.59
C SER A 31 -19.38 12.87 29.05
N SER A 32 -19.18 11.56 29.08
CA SER A 32 -20.08 10.60 29.74
C SER A 32 -19.27 9.39 30.19
N LEU A 33 -18.72 9.46 31.40
CA LEU A 33 -18.26 8.30 32.16
C LEU A 33 -19.45 7.62 32.83
N PRO A 34 -19.57 6.29 32.69
CA PRO A 34 -19.90 5.41 33.82
C PRO A 34 -19.03 4.13 33.78
N LEU A 35 -18.67 3.39 34.82
CA LEU A 35 -18.95 3.28 36.27
C LEU A 35 -17.88 2.28 36.85
N PRO A 36 -17.76 2.06 38.17
CA PRO A 36 -16.64 1.32 38.77
C PRO A 36 -16.65 -0.18 38.43
N TYR A 37 -15.45 -0.68 38.12
CA TYR A 37 -15.11 -2.07 37.87
C TYR A 37 -15.48 -2.97 39.06
N SER A 38 -16.36 -3.94 38.83
CA SER A 38 -16.65 -5.00 39.80
C SER A 38 -15.65 -6.14 39.61
N PRO A 39 -15.06 -6.71 40.68
CA PRO A 39 -14.18 -7.85 40.56
C PRO A 39 -14.96 -9.13 40.17
N PRO A 40 -14.33 -10.06 39.43
CA PRO A 40 -15.00 -11.28 38.98
C PRO A 40 -15.31 -12.21 40.17
N PRO A 41 -16.36 -13.03 40.08
CA PRO A 41 -16.66 -14.03 41.10
C PRO A 41 -15.56 -15.09 41.12
N THR A 42 -15.15 -15.49 42.33
CA THR A 42 -14.28 -16.65 42.55
C THR A 42 -14.99 -17.91 42.06
N ALA A 43 -14.53 -18.46 40.93
CA ALA A 43 -15.06 -19.69 40.38
C ALA A 43 -14.68 -20.89 41.25
N SER A 44 -15.70 -21.59 41.76
CA SER A 44 -15.61 -22.94 42.29
C SER A 44 -15.25 -23.93 41.18
N MET A 45 -14.49 -24.97 41.52
CA MET A 45 -13.95 -26.00 40.64
C MET A 45 -15.01 -26.57 39.65
N SER A 46 -14.77 -26.35 38.35
CA SER A 46 -15.54 -26.89 37.23
C SER A 46 -15.19 -28.37 37.00
N SER A 47 -16.20 -29.19 36.73
CA SER A 47 -16.02 -30.61 36.41
C SER A 47 -15.28 -30.80 35.07
N GLU A 48 -14.65 -31.95 34.83
CA GLU A 48 -13.98 -32.24 33.54
C GLU A 48 -14.92 -32.11 32.33
N ALA A 49 -16.23 -32.30 32.53
CA ALA A 49 -17.24 -32.10 31.49
C ALA A 49 -17.43 -30.63 31.13
N ASP A 50 -17.40 -29.73 32.13
CA ASP A 50 -17.49 -28.28 31.92
C ASP A 50 -16.24 -27.72 31.24
N LEU A 51 -15.05 -28.24 31.57
CA LEU A 51 -13.82 -27.90 30.85
C LEU A 51 -13.87 -28.36 29.39
N ARG A 52 -14.39 -29.57 29.11
CA ARG A 52 -14.52 -30.05 27.72
C ARG A 52 -15.51 -29.21 26.91
N ALA A 53 -16.62 -28.77 27.50
CA ALA A 53 -17.58 -27.88 26.85
C ALA A 53 -16.98 -26.49 26.57
N GLN A 54 -16.25 -25.92 27.54
CA GLN A 54 -15.54 -24.64 27.35
C GLN A 54 -14.43 -24.73 26.30
N VAL A 55 -13.69 -25.85 26.23
CA VAL A 55 -12.69 -26.06 25.19
C VAL A 55 -13.34 -26.23 23.81
N SER A 56 -14.50 -26.91 23.71
CA SER A 56 -15.23 -27.03 22.44
C SER A 56 -15.79 -25.69 21.92
N ASP A 57 -16.26 -24.83 22.83
CA ASP A 57 -16.74 -23.49 22.50
C ASP A 57 -15.58 -22.56 22.07
N LEU A 58 -14.42 -22.68 22.73
CA LEU A 58 -13.20 -21.98 22.33
C LEU A 58 -12.67 -22.46 20.98
N THR A 59 -12.74 -23.76 20.66
CA THR A 59 -12.36 -24.27 19.33
C THR A 59 -13.30 -23.79 18.24
N GLY A 60 -14.61 -23.71 18.51
CA GLY A 60 -15.58 -23.13 17.56
C GLY A 60 -15.37 -21.63 17.33
N GLN A 61 -15.03 -20.88 18.38
CA GLN A 61 -14.71 -19.45 18.28
C GLN A 61 -13.36 -19.18 17.60
N MET A 62 -12.40 -20.11 17.67
CA MET A 62 -11.15 -20.04 16.90
C MET A 62 -11.37 -20.34 15.41
N GLU A 63 -12.30 -21.23 15.06
CA GLU A 63 -12.69 -21.52 13.66
C GLU A 63 -13.48 -20.37 13.03
N ASP A 64 -14.38 -19.72 13.78
CA ASP A 64 -15.15 -18.56 13.32
C ASP A 64 -14.29 -17.29 13.17
N THR A 65 -13.29 -17.10 14.03
CA THR A 65 -12.34 -15.97 13.90
C THR A 65 -11.38 -16.16 12.72
N ALA A 66 -11.02 -17.41 12.39
CA ALA A 66 -10.20 -17.72 11.22
C ALA A 66 -10.96 -17.54 9.88
N SER A 67 -12.29 -17.66 9.89
CA SER A 67 -13.12 -17.53 8.68
C SER A 67 -13.50 -16.08 8.31
N GLN A 68 -13.30 -15.10 9.18
CA GLN A 68 -13.76 -13.72 8.92
C GLN A 68 -12.73 -12.78 8.27
N GLN A 69 -11.54 -13.26 7.87
CA GLN A 69 -10.56 -12.39 7.20
C GLN A 69 -9.72 -13.06 6.10
N THR A 70 -10.32 -13.74 5.12
CA THR A 70 -9.61 -14.10 3.86
C THR A 70 -10.53 -14.38 2.67
N SER A 71 -11.45 -13.47 2.31
CA SER A 71 -11.81 -13.43 0.87
C SER A 71 -10.60 -12.84 0.15
N ALA A 72 -9.80 -13.69 -0.50
CA ALA A 72 -8.58 -13.28 -1.22
C ALA A 72 -8.92 -12.25 -2.31
N LYS A 73 -8.81 -10.96 -1.96
CA LYS A 73 -9.04 -9.85 -2.87
C LYS A 73 -8.04 -9.96 -4.03
N VAL A 74 -8.55 -9.97 -5.25
CA VAL A 74 -7.71 -9.85 -6.44
C VAL A 74 -7.66 -8.37 -6.79
N ILE A 75 -6.46 -7.82 -6.92
CA ILE A 75 -6.26 -6.46 -7.41
C ILE A 75 -5.75 -6.51 -8.86
N THR A 76 -6.10 -5.49 -9.63
CA THR A 76 -5.59 -5.31 -10.99
C THR A 76 -4.93 -3.96 -11.11
N GLY A 77 -4.00 -3.87 -12.05
CA GLY A 77 -3.38 -2.62 -12.41
C GLY A 77 -2.78 -2.66 -13.79
N SER A 78 -2.49 -1.47 -14.30
CA SER A 78 -1.95 -1.28 -15.63
C SER A 78 -1.05 -0.05 -15.69
N CYS A 79 -0.13 -0.04 -16.66
CA CYS A 79 0.60 1.18 -17.00
C CYS A 79 -0.35 2.20 -17.66
N LEU A 80 0.07 3.47 -17.77
CA LEU A 80 -0.76 4.55 -18.32
C LEU A 80 -1.34 4.23 -19.71
N CYS A 81 -0.55 3.59 -20.58
CA CYS A 81 -1.00 3.21 -21.93
C CYS A 81 -1.63 1.81 -22.00
N LYS A 82 -1.78 1.12 -20.87
CA LYS A 82 -2.41 -0.21 -20.72
C LYS A 82 -1.72 -1.36 -21.48
N LYS A 83 -0.56 -1.14 -22.08
CA LYS A 83 0.24 -2.19 -22.75
C LYS A 83 0.87 -3.19 -21.79
N VAL A 84 1.04 -2.80 -20.53
CA VAL A 84 1.45 -3.67 -19.43
C VAL A 84 0.31 -3.69 -18.44
N SER A 85 -0.14 -4.87 -18.05
CA SER A 85 -1.15 -5.07 -17.01
C SER A 85 -0.76 -6.23 -16.11
N TYR A 86 -1.31 -6.26 -14.91
CA TYR A 86 -1.04 -7.33 -13.96
C TYR A 86 -2.26 -7.62 -13.09
N LYS A 87 -2.26 -8.81 -12.50
CA LYS A 87 -3.18 -9.22 -11.44
C LYS A 87 -2.35 -9.64 -10.23
N ALA A 88 -2.74 -9.23 -9.04
CA ALA A 88 -2.18 -9.75 -7.80
C ALA A 88 -3.27 -10.35 -6.94
N THR A 89 -3.01 -11.54 -6.39
CA THR A 89 -3.98 -12.32 -5.63
C THR A 89 -3.65 -12.32 -4.14
N GLY A 90 -4.66 -12.19 -3.30
CA GLY A 90 -4.49 -12.16 -1.84
C GLY A 90 -3.99 -10.80 -1.32
N ALA A 91 -3.64 -10.77 -0.04
CA ALA A 91 -3.16 -9.54 0.61
C ALA A 91 -1.67 -9.27 0.30
N PRO A 92 -1.25 -7.99 0.23
CA PRO A 92 0.16 -7.65 0.25
C PRO A 92 0.77 -8.01 1.62
N LEU A 93 2.06 -8.29 1.63
CA LEU A 93 2.84 -8.43 2.87
C LEU A 93 2.84 -7.11 3.66
N PHE A 94 2.98 -5.98 2.95
CA PHE A 94 2.84 -4.63 3.49
C PHE A 94 2.73 -3.61 2.37
N ASN A 95 2.20 -2.44 2.71
CA ASN A 95 2.15 -1.25 1.86
C ASN A 95 3.19 -0.25 2.36
N THR A 96 4.08 0.20 1.49
CA THR A 96 5.19 1.08 1.86
C THR A 96 5.17 2.41 1.13
N ILE A 97 5.60 3.45 1.85
CA ILE A 97 5.96 4.75 1.29
C ILE A 97 7.45 4.96 1.52
N CYS A 98 8.17 5.25 0.44
CA CYS A 98 9.59 5.56 0.47
C CYS A 98 9.86 7.00 0.07
N HIS A 99 10.63 7.69 0.90
CA HIS A 99 11.04 9.09 0.73
C HIS A 99 12.45 9.26 0.15
N CYS A 100 13.16 8.18 -0.19
CA CYS A 100 14.53 8.28 -0.71
C CYS A 100 14.57 9.02 -2.05
N TYR A 101 15.71 9.62 -2.38
CA TYR A 101 15.87 10.40 -3.60
C TYR A 101 15.60 9.59 -4.87
N ASN A 102 16.04 8.33 -4.93
CA ASN A 102 15.85 7.51 -6.11
C ASN A 102 14.37 7.11 -6.29
N CYS A 103 13.66 6.82 -5.21
CA CYS A 103 12.21 6.57 -5.25
C CYS A 103 11.43 7.81 -5.72
N ARG A 104 11.81 8.99 -5.25
CA ARG A 104 11.23 10.26 -5.73
C ARG A 104 11.47 10.47 -7.22
N LYS A 105 12.72 10.31 -7.68
CA LYS A 105 13.09 10.46 -9.08
C LYS A 105 12.40 9.44 -9.99
N ALA A 106 12.31 8.19 -9.56
CA ALA A 106 11.70 7.11 -10.33
C ALA A 106 10.17 7.21 -10.38
N GLY A 107 9.53 7.59 -9.26
CA GLY A 107 8.08 7.77 -9.18
C GLY A 107 7.58 9.10 -9.75
N GLY A 108 8.47 10.08 -9.95
CA GLY A 108 8.11 11.42 -10.40
C GLY A 108 7.39 12.28 -9.35
N GLY A 109 7.37 11.84 -8.08
CA GLY A 109 6.66 12.49 -6.98
C GLY A 109 7.55 12.81 -5.77
N SER A 110 6.93 13.33 -4.71
CA SER A 110 7.61 13.54 -3.41
C SER A 110 7.84 12.24 -2.63
N ILE A 111 7.21 11.16 -3.07
CA ILE A 111 7.35 9.78 -2.57
C ILE A 111 7.25 8.78 -3.71
N GLN A 112 7.58 7.52 -3.39
CA GLN A 112 7.06 6.36 -4.12
C GLN A 112 6.24 5.51 -3.16
N SER A 113 4.99 5.20 -3.53
CA SER A 113 4.11 4.26 -2.84
C SER A 113 4.13 2.91 -3.55
N SER A 114 4.19 1.82 -2.79
CA SER A 114 4.21 0.47 -3.36
C SER A 114 3.62 -0.56 -2.40
N SER A 115 3.02 -1.61 -2.96
CA SER A 115 2.56 -2.79 -2.21
C SER A 115 3.52 -3.95 -2.48
N VAL A 116 4.02 -4.58 -1.43
CA VAL A 116 4.95 -5.71 -1.56
C VAL A 116 4.18 -7.02 -1.46
N TYR A 117 4.30 -7.87 -2.47
CA TYR A 117 3.70 -9.20 -2.54
C TYR A 117 4.78 -10.27 -2.69
N MET A 118 4.42 -11.52 -2.43
CA MET A 118 5.17 -12.65 -2.98
C MET A 118 5.10 -12.59 -4.50
N THR A 119 6.23 -12.83 -5.19
CA THR A 119 6.28 -12.85 -6.65
C THR A 119 5.31 -13.87 -7.24
N THR A 120 5.06 -14.98 -6.53
CA THR A 120 4.09 -16.01 -6.92
C THR A 120 2.63 -15.55 -6.90
N GLN A 121 2.31 -14.43 -6.24
CA GLN A 121 0.96 -13.87 -6.21
C GLN A 121 0.65 -13.00 -7.43
N ILE A 122 1.65 -12.67 -8.25
CA ILE A 122 1.54 -11.69 -9.34
C ILE A 122 1.63 -12.37 -10.70
N GLU A 123 0.63 -12.10 -11.53
CA GLU A 123 0.62 -12.46 -12.95
C GLU A 123 0.74 -11.19 -13.79
N VAL A 124 1.67 -11.17 -14.75
CA VAL A 124 1.93 -10.00 -15.61
C VAL A 124 1.63 -10.33 -17.07
N SER A 125 0.93 -9.42 -17.75
CA SER A 125 0.66 -9.44 -19.18
C SER A 125 1.37 -8.28 -19.87
N GLY A 126 1.79 -8.48 -21.13
CA GLY A 126 2.51 -7.46 -21.90
C GLY A 126 3.99 -7.31 -21.53
N ALA A 127 4.64 -8.42 -21.16
CA ALA A 127 6.04 -8.44 -20.73
C ALA A 127 7.02 -7.80 -21.74
N ASP A 128 6.72 -7.87 -23.04
CA ASP A 128 7.54 -7.25 -24.10
C ASP A 128 7.60 -5.72 -24.00
N ASN A 129 6.61 -5.11 -23.34
CA ASN A 129 6.58 -3.67 -23.07
C ASN A 129 7.08 -3.32 -21.66
N LEU A 130 7.52 -4.30 -20.87
CA LEU A 130 8.03 -4.09 -19.51
C LEU A 130 9.55 -4.18 -19.53
N THR A 131 10.21 -3.03 -19.35
CA THR A 131 11.68 -2.96 -19.31
C THR A 131 12.19 -2.75 -17.89
N THR A 132 13.47 -3.04 -17.65
CA THR A 132 14.10 -3.00 -16.34
C THR A 132 15.27 -2.02 -16.34
N TYR A 133 15.29 -1.12 -15.38
CA TYR A 133 16.46 -0.32 -15.02
C TYR A 133 17.05 -0.84 -13.70
N ALA A 134 18.30 -1.29 -13.74
CA ALA A 134 19.03 -1.70 -12.55
C ALA A 134 19.53 -0.46 -11.79
N ASP A 135 18.80 -0.06 -10.75
CA ASP A 135 19.20 1.04 -9.87
C ASP A 135 20.27 0.55 -8.88
N THR A 136 21.53 0.76 -9.24
CA THR A 136 22.70 0.31 -8.47
C THR A 136 23.17 1.34 -7.44
N ALA A 137 22.77 2.61 -7.60
CA ALA A 137 23.20 3.73 -6.77
C ALA A 137 22.13 4.10 -5.72
N VAL A 138 21.66 3.11 -4.96
CA VAL A 138 20.66 3.34 -3.92
C VAL A 138 21.29 3.47 -2.53
N ASP A 139 20.75 4.38 -1.73
CA ASP A 139 21.21 4.65 -0.36
C ASP A 139 21.11 3.46 0.61
N SER A 140 20.37 2.41 0.23
CA SER A 140 20.29 1.14 0.97
C SER A 140 21.53 0.26 0.79
N GLY A 141 22.39 0.56 -0.20
CA GLY A 141 23.55 -0.26 -0.56
C GLY A 141 23.22 -1.53 -1.36
N THR A 142 21.94 -1.77 -1.67
CA THR A 142 21.47 -2.98 -2.36
C THR A 142 20.75 -2.65 -3.65
N HIS A 143 21.21 -3.18 -4.77
CA HIS A 143 20.64 -2.99 -6.09
C HIS A 143 19.11 -3.16 -6.11
N PHE A 144 18.40 -2.31 -6.84
CA PHE A 144 16.94 -2.39 -7.00
C PHE A 144 16.54 -2.31 -8.48
N ASN A 145 15.91 -3.37 -8.99
CA ASN A 145 15.42 -3.42 -10.35
C ASN A 145 14.08 -2.67 -10.43
N ARG A 146 14.07 -1.53 -11.11
CA ARG A 146 12.87 -0.74 -11.40
C ARG A 146 12.30 -1.20 -12.73
N ARG A 147 11.05 -1.67 -12.75
CA ARG A 147 10.40 -2.19 -13.95
C ARG A 147 9.26 -1.27 -14.38
N PHE A 148 9.36 -0.75 -15.60
CA PHE A 148 8.45 0.28 -16.10
C PHE A 148 8.07 0.01 -17.56
N CYS A 149 6.97 0.60 -18.00
CA CYS A 149 6.52 0.43 -19.36
C CYS A 149 7.44 1.19 -20.33
N SER A 150 8.04 0.50 -21.30
CA SER A 150 8.90 1.10 -22.33
C SER A 150 8.15 2.05 -23.26
N SER A 151 6.82 1.90 -23.40
CA SER A 151 6.00 2.74 -24.28
C SER A 151 5.55 4.06 -23.64
N CYS A 152 5.29 4.10 -22.33
CA CYS A 152 4.74 5.30 -21.67
C CYS A 152 5.55 5.77 -20.46
N GLY A 153 6.60 5.05 -20.07
CA GLY A 153 7.45 5.39 -18.93
C GLY A 153 6.86 5.09 -17.55
N SER A 154 5.59 4.70 -17.44
CA SER A 154 4.96 4.47 -16.13
C SER A 154 5.69 3.39 -15.33
N PRO A 155 6.07 3.65 -14.06
CA PRO A 155 6.59 2.63 -13.17
C PRO A 155 5.48 1.62 -12.83
N VAL A 156 5.80 0.33 -12.91
CA VAL A 156 4.82 -0.75 -12.69
C VAL A 156 5.26 -1.63 -11.53
N LEU A 157 6.45 -2.21 -11.62
CA LEU A 157 6.97 -3.16 -10.63
C LEU A 157 8.37 -2.75 -10.14
N GLY A 158 8.78 -3.29 -9.01
CA GLY A 158 10.13 -3.20 -8.49
C GLY A 158 10.53 -4.50 -7.81
N GLN A 159 11.80 -4.85 -7.88
CA GLN A 159 12.31 -6.10 -7.28
C GLN A 159 13.76 -5.93 -6.87
N SER A 160 14.14 -6.45 -5.71
CA SER A 160 15.55 -6.52 -5.33
C SER A 160 16.14 -7.85 -5.82
N PRO A 161 17.32 -7.86 -6.47
CA PRO A 161 18.03 -9.11 -6.81
C PRO A 161 18.43 -9.93 -5.58
N MET A 162 18.48 -9.31 -4.39
CA MET A 162 18.78 -10.03 -3.13
C MET A 162 17.52 -10.65 -2.50
N ALA A 163 16.34 -10.38 -3.04
CA ALA A 163 15.06 -10.82 -2.50
C ALA A 163 14.02 -11.03 -3.61
N GLU A 164 14.36 -11.87 -4.60
CA GLU A 164 13.56 -12.10 -5.81
C GLU A 164 12.19 -12.76 -5.53
N GLN A 165 12.02 -13.39 -4.37
CA GLN A 165 10.74 -13.91 -3.92
C GLN A 165 9.70 -12.81 -3.64
N PHE A 166 10.13 -11.54 -3.54
CA PHE A 166 9.24 -10.40 -3.33
C PHE A 166 9.22 -9.48 -4.54
N THR A 167 8.02 -9.00 -4.88
CA THR A 167 7.82 -8.01 -5.93
C THR A 167 7.00 -6.86 -5.36
N ALA A 168 7.50 -5.63 -5.55
CA ALA A 168 6.78 -4.41 -5.24
C ALA A 168 5.94 -3.98 -6.45
N ILE A 169 4.66 -3.75 -6.25
CA ILE A 169 3.75 -3.13 -7.23
C ILE A 169 3.69 -1.63 -6.91
N ASN A 170 3.91 -0.77 -7.90
CA ASN A 170 3.77 0.67 -7.71
C ASN A 170 2.28 1.04 -7.57
N ALA A 171 1.90 1.68 -6.46
CA ALA A 171 0.49 1.94 -6.16
C ALA A 171 -0.16 2.92 -7.17
N GLY A 172 0.63 3.76 -7.84
CA GLY A 172 0.15 4.63 -8.92
C GLY A 172 -0.23 3.90 -10.21
N SER A 173 0.06 2.59 -10.31
CA SER A 173 -0.34 1.75 -11.44
C SER A 173 -1.56 0.86 -11.13
N LEU A 174 -2.16 0.99 -9.95
CA LEU A 174 -3.39 0.28 -9.61
C LEU A 174 -4.56 0.83 -10.42
N ASP A 175 -5.44 -0.05 -10.91
CA ASP A 175 -6.66 0.38 -11.60
C ASP A 175 -7.70 0.93 -10.58
N GLU A 176 -8.77 1.55 -11.09
CA GLU A 176 -9.72 2.34 -10.30
C GLU A 176 -10.28 1.60 -9.07
N GLY A 177 -10.40 2.33 -7.95
CA GLY A 177 -10.95 1.85 -6.68
C GLY A 177 -9.89 1.38 -5.69
N TYR A 178 -8.87 0.64 -6.13
CA TYR A 178 -7.90 0.04 -5.20
C TYR A 178 -7.05 1.07 -4.46
N VAL A 179 -6.72 2.20 -5.09
CA VAL A 179 -5.92 3.25 -4.46
C VAL A 179 -6.65 3.95 -3.32
N ASN A 180 -7.99 3.97 -3.32
CA ASN A 180 -8.79 4.61 -2.27
C ASN A 180 -8.81 3.80 -0.97
N GLU A 181 -8.66 2.49 -1.09
CA GLU A 181 -8.55 1.55 0.03
C GLU A 181 -7.08 1.28 0.42
N TRP A 182 -6.13 1.86 -0.31
CA TRP A 182 -4.71 1.65 -0.08
C TRP A 182 -4.24 2.50 1.11
N THR A 183 -3.79 1.83 2.17
CA THR A 183 -3.21 2.48 3.34
C THR A 183 -1.77 2.02 3.54
N PRO A 184 -0.81 2.93 3.79
CA PRO A 184 0.57 2.54 4.05
C PRO A 184 0.70 1.94 5.46
N SER A 185 1.30 0.76 5.57
CA SER A 185 1.68 0.17 6.87
C SER A 185 3.15 0.43 7.23
N VAL A 186 3.95 0.92 6.28
CA VAL A 186 5.37 1.23 6.44
C VAL A 186 5.72 2.56 5.81
N GLU A 187 6.46 3.42 6.53
CA GLU A 187 7.05 4.65 5.99
C GLU A 187 8.57 4.65 6.24
N GLN A 188 9.36 4.79 5.19
CA GLN A 188 10.83 4.67 5.25
C GLN A 188 11.54 5.85 4.58
N TYR A 189 12.80 6.05 4.93
CA TYR A 189 13.62 7.21 4.55
C TYR A 189 13.08 8.56 5.08
N LEU A 190 12.54 8.57 6.30
CA LEU A 190 11.95 9.76 6.91
C LEU A 190 12.90 10.96 6.98
N GLN A 191 14.21 10.73 7.08
CA GLN A 191 15.21 11.80 7.07
C GLN A 191 15.23 12.63 5.75
N THR A 192 14.74 12.06 4.63
CA THR A 192 14.63 12.76 3.34
C THR A 192 13.18 13.07 2.96
N LYS A 193 12.23 12.90 3.89
CA LYS A 193 10.83 13.26 3.71
C LYS A 193 10.72 14.75 3.38
N ALA A 194 9.92 15.06 2.35
CA ALA A 194 9.69 16.45 1.98
C ALA A 194 8.94 17.19 3.12
N GLY A 195 9.44 18.34 3.54
CA GLY A 195 8.95 19.04 4.73
C GLY A 195 7.49 19.49 4.68
N PHE A 196 6.90 19.62 3.49
CA PHE A 196 5.48 19.94 3.33
C PHE A 196 4.55 18.73 3.55
N MET A 197 5.09 17.51 3.53
CA MET A 197 4.26 16.31 3.62
C MET A 197 3.86 16.06 5.08
N PRO A 198 2.56 15.90 5.36
CA PRO A 198 2.10 15.59 6.71
C PRO A 198 2.60 14.21 7.13
N ARG A 199 2.44 13.89 8.42
CA ARG A 199 2.54 12.51 8.88
C ARG A 199 1.52 11.67 8.10
N LEU A 200 2.00 10.62 7.44
CA LEU A 200 1.12 9.71 6.72
C LEU A 200 0.64 8.70 7.75
N VAL A 201 -0.66 8.68 8.00
CA VAL A 201 -1.28 7.79 8.99
C VAL A 201 -1.91 6.63 8.21
N GLY A 202 -1.53 5.40 8.55
CA GLY A 202 -2.18 4.17 8.08
C GLY A 202 -2.95 3.49 9.21
N GLU A 203 -3.50 2.31 8.96
CA GLU A 203 -4.09 1.49 10.03
C GLU A 203 -3.00 1.03 11.02
N GLY A 204 -3.21 1.33 12.31
CA GLY A 204 -2.17 1.20 13.33
C GLY A 204 -1.06 2.26 13.16
N GLU A 205 -0.29 2.53 14.21
CA GLU A 205 0.88 3.41 14.10
C GLU A 205 1.95 2.74 13.22
N GLY A 206 1.75 2.78 11.88
CA GLY A 206 2.54 2.04 10.90
C GLY A 206 4.04 2.17 11.16
N ALA A 207 4.80 1.12 10.84
CA ALA A 207 6.21 1.07 11.16
C ALA A 207 6.97 2.17 10.40
N ARG A 208 7.61 3.06 11.15
CA ARG A 208 8.30 4.25 10.63
C ARG A 208 9.80 4.12 10.82
N PHE A 209 10.56 4.41 9.77
CA PHE A 209 12.00 4.20 9.76
C PHE A 209 12.75 5.43 9.25
N VAL A 210 13.84 5.77 9.94
CA VAL A 210 14.70 6.92 9.59
C VAL A 210 15.33 6.72 8.20
N ARG A 211 15.81 5.50 7.92
CA ARG A 211 16.47 5.13 6.66
C ARG A 211 15.78 3.97 5.97
N SER A 212 15.91 2.75 6.48
CA SER A 212 15.41 1.52 5.84
C SER A 212 14.60 0.70 6.84
N MET A 213 13.77 -0.21 6.34
CA MET A 213 12.93 -1.12 7.14
C MET A 213 13.73 -2.04 8.08
N VAL A 214 15.03 -2.19 7.85
CA VAL A 214 15.96 -2.94 8.74
C VAL A 214 16.72 -2.03 9.72
N GLY A 215 16.45 -0.72 9.70
CA GLY A 215 17.19 0.28 10.45
C GLY A 215 16.44 0.84 11.66
N GLU A 216 16.93 1.98 12.13
CA GLU A 216 16.36 2.73 13.25
C GLU A 216 14.90 3.14 13.00
N LYS A 217 14.04 2.86 13.97
CA LYS A 217 12.65 3.32 13.97
C LYS A 217 12.61 4.82 14.28
N ALA A 218 11.76 5.55 13.56
CA ALA A 218 11.47 6.93 13.89
C ALA A 218 10.32 6.99 14.91
N GLU A 219 10.44 7.91 15.86
CA GLU A 219 9.36 8.27 16.81
C GLU A 219 8.13 8.86 16.08
#